data_AF-A0A6P0HGB3-F1
#
_entry.id   AF-A0A6P0HGB3-F1
#
_cell.length_a   1.000
_cell.length_b   1.000
_cell.length_c   1.000
_cell.angle_alpha   90.00
_cell.angle_beta   90.00
_cell.angle_gamma   90.00
#
_symmetry.space_group_name_H-M   'P 1'
#
loop_
_entity.id
_entity.type
_entity.pdbx_description
1 polymer ?
#
loop_
_entity_poly.entity_id
_entity_poly.type
_entity_poly.pdbx_seq_one_letter_code
_entity_poly.pdbx_strand_id
1 'polypeptide(L)'
;MSAVLLAVGAVLLLVAALLVVLADTLALAPLRADGTVVPRGGVLLAAARHGDAVVAEAGGFATDGELQVVAVEPVEPDHDRNLRWFAGALEHQGDGPVSRAISRLAGSGRVTDVRRVPGAGIEGSVDRHPVRVGDPRWLGVAAPTVTRGGRTVAVEVDGRMLGSITVADRVRPEATGALARLATDGWATTMVTSAGEVEAQRLAAETGGDVRAVADADGRRTLVAELAGAGRSVVWVAGGAGTVPVGARLALTDTAGAAVARAGDVPVVVLPDVAVDRVEVLLARLRGLPGRLRAVRIGSGAAALAGAALVVAGVLV
;
A
#
# COMPACT_ATOMS: atom_id res chain seq x y z
N MET A 1 51.88 31.21 -2.81
CA MET A 1 50.59 31.68 -2.27
C MET A 1 49.42 30.99 -2.97
N SER A 2 49.45 30.89 -4.30
CA SER A 2 48.43 30.21 -5.15
C SER A 2 48.14 28.77 -4.78
N ALA A 3 49.17 27.94 -4.53
CA ALA A 3 48.98 26.54 -4.12
C ALA A 3 48.22 26.37 -2.79
N VAL A 4 48.41 27.30 -1.83
CA VAL A 4 47.71 27.27 -0.54
C VAL A 4 46.25 27.67 -0.70
N LEU A 5 45.96 28.70 -1.51
CA LEU A 5 44.60 29.13 -1.84
C LEU A 5 43.79 28.02 -2.54
N LEU A 6 44.41 27.34 -3.51
CA LEU A 6 43.81 26.19 -4.20
C LEU A 6 43.50 25.04 -3.24
N ALA A 7 44.45 24.69 -2.36
CA ALA A 7 44.29 23.61 -1.39
C ALA A 7 43.15 23.91 -0.39
N VAL A 8 43.12 25.13 0.17
CA VAL A 8 42.06 25.52 1.13
C VAL A 8 40.69 25.56 0.43
N GLY A 9 40.62 26.06 -0.80
CA GLY A 9 39.38 26.08 -1.57
C GLY A 9 38.84 24.68 -1.89
N ALA A 10 39.71 23.75 -2.29
CA ALA A 10 39.34 22.35 -2.53
C ALA A 10 38.84 21.64 -1.26
N VAL A 11 39.49 21.89 -0.12
CA VAL A 11 39.07 21.33 1.18
C VAL A 11 37.69 21.86 1.59
N LEU A 12 37.43 23.16 1.43
CA LEU A 12 36.12 23.75 1.74
C LEU A 12 34.99 23.16 0.89
N LEU A 13 35.25 22.92 -0.40
CA LEU A 13 34.28 22.26 -1.29
C LEU A 13 34.00 20.81 -0.86
N LEU A 14 35.04 20.06 -0.50
CA LEU A 14 34.91 18.69 0.00
C LEU A 14 34.09 18.65 1.31
N VAL A 15 34.41 19.54 2.25
CA VAL A 15 33.70 19.66 3.54
C VAL A 15 32.24 20.03 3.30
N ALA A 16 31.94 20.98 2.42
CA ALA A 16 30.57 21.34 2.08
C ALA A 16 29.78 20.15 1.50
N ALA A 17 30.38 19.38 0.59
CA ALA A 17 29.76 18.19 0.02
C ALA A 17 29.51 17.11 1.10
N LEU A 18 30.49 16.86 1.98
CA LEU A 18 30.37 15.89 3.06
C LEU A 18 29.26 16.28 4.06
N LEU A 19 29.15 17.56 4.40
CA LEU A 19 28.10 18.05 5.31
C LEU A 19 26.69 17.82 4.75
N VAL A 20 26.47 18.00 3.44
CA VAL A 20 25.17 17.72 2.81
C VAL A 20 24.84 16.23 2.88
N VAL A 21 25.80 15.37 2.54
CA VAL A 21 25.61 13.91 2.60
C VAL A 21 25.34 13.46 4.04
N LEU A 22 26.10 13.98 5.01
CA LEU A 22 25.93 13.67 6.43
C LEU A 22 24.57 14.14 6.96
N ALA A 23 24.10 15.30 6.53
CA ALA A 23 22.78 15.82 6.93
C ALA A 23 21.64 14.92 6.41
N ASP A 24 21.69 14.52 5.15
CA ASP A 24 20.69 13.62 4.56
C ASP A 24 20.73 12.24 5.24
N THR A 25 21.91 11.70 5.57
CA THR A 25 22.02 10.40 6.26
C THR A 25 21.48 10.46 7.69
N LEU A 26 21.84 11.49 8.46
CA LEU A 26 21.34 11.69 9.83
C LEU A 26 19.84 11.96 9.87
N ALA A 27 19.31 12.72 8.92
CA ALA A 27 17.88 13.03 8.82
C ALA A 27 17.03 11.76 8.57
N LEU A 28 17.58 10.77 7.88
CA LEU A 28 16.91 9.53 7.53
C LEU A 28 17.26 8.36 8.47
N ALA A 29 18.26 8.51 9.34
CA ALA A 29 18.70 7.45 10.26
C ALA A 29 17.57 6.94 11.18
N PRO A 30 16.69 7.78 11.76
CA PRO A 30 15.58 7.30 12.59
C PRO A 30 14.60 6.42 11.80
N LEU A 31 14.36 6.75 10.52
CA LEU A 31 13.49 5.92 9.67
C LEU A 31 14.10 4.53 9.47
N ARG A 32 15.41 4.47 9.21
CA ARG A 32 16.13 3.21 9.01
C ARG A 32 16.23 2.35 10.27
N ALA A 33 16.31 2.98 11.45
CA ALA A 33 16.34 2.28 12.73
C ALA A 33 15.06 1.47 12.98
N ASP A 34 13.91 1.97 12.51
CA ASP A 34 12.60 1.31 12.62
C ASP A 34 12.38 0.23 11.53
N GLY A 35 13.44 -0.18 10.82
CA GLY A 35 13.38 -1.17 9.73
C GLY A 35 12.87 -0.61 8.40
N THR A 36 12.68 0.71 8.27
CA THR A 36 12.21 1.33 7.03
C THR A 36 13.34 1.43 6.00
N VAL A 37 13.13 0.87 4.82
CA VAL A 37 14.05 1.03 3.68
C VAL A 37 13.61 2.24 2.86
N VAL A 38 14.45 3.26 2.83
CA VAL A 38 14.21 4.51 2.09
C VAL A 38 15.07 4.61 0.84
N PRO A 39 14.57 5.21 -0.25
CA PRO A 39 15.37 5.49 -1.44
C PRO A 39 16.41 6.58 -1.14
N ARG A 40 17.24 6.93 -2.13
CA ARG A 40 18.25 8.00 -1.96
C ARG A 40 17.59 9.28 -1.42
N GLY A 41 18.22 9.93 -0.44
CA GLY A 41 17.59 11.02 0.32
C GLY A 41 17.08 12.17 -0.54
N GLY A 42 17.85 12.61 -1.53
CA GLY A 42 17.42 13.63 -2.49
C GLY A 42 16.15 13.27 -3.27
N VAL A 43 15.99 11.99 -3.64
CA VAL A 43 14.82 11.48 -4.38
C VAL A 43 13.59 11.46 -3.46
N LEU A 44 13.75 10.93 -2.24
CA LEU A 44 12.67 10.89 -1.25
C LEU A 44 12.18 12.30 -0.89
N LEU A 45 13.11 13.24 -0.68
CA LEU A 45 12.78 14.61 -0.32
C LEU A 45 12.09 15.36 -1.47
N ALA A 46 12.51 15.12 -2.71
CA ALA A 46 11.84 15.71 -3.87
C ALA A 46 10.39 15.19 -3.99
N ALA A 47 10.18 13.90 -3.78
CA ALA A 47 8.85 13.30 -3.77
C ALA A 47 7.97 13.78 -2.61
N ALA A 48 8.54 13.89 -1.40
CA ALA A 48 7.81 14.28 -0.19
C ALA A 48 7.48 15.78 -0.11
N ARG A 49 8.26 16.65 -0.78
CA ARG A 49 8.08 18.11 -0.74
C ARG A 49 6.75 18.60 -1.33
N HIS A 50 6.14 17.80 -2.19
CA HIS A 50 4.91 18.18 -2.88
C HIS A 50 3.70 17.36 -2.44
N GLY A 51 3.91 16.25 -1.72
CA GLY A 51 2.85 15.36 -1.25
C GLY A 51 1.84 16.06 -0.34
N ASP A 52 0.58 16.05 -0.78
CA ASP A 52 -0.56 16.58 -0.02
C ASP A 52 -1.78 15.66 -0.08
N ALA A 53 -1.76 14.62 -0.91
CA ALA A 53 -2.78 13.57 -0.94
C ALA A 53 -2.18 12.18 -0.63
N VAL A 54 -2.85 11.42 0.24
CA VAL A 54 -2.55 10.02 0.53
C VAL A 54 -3.65 9.18 -0.09
N VAL A 55 -3.30 8.25 -0.97
CA VAL A 55 -4.24 7.24 -1.46
C VAL A 55 -3.78 5.87 -0.99
N ALA A 56 -4.59 5.21 -0.17
CA ALA A 56 -4.20 3.97 0.51
C ALA A 56 -5.16 2.83 0.17
N GLU A 57 -4.62 1.67 -0.21
CA GLU A 57 -5.42 0.43 -0.21
C GLU A 57 -5.82 0.12 1.23
N ALA A 58 -7.12 0.03 1.51
CA ALA A 58 -7.62 -0.08 2.88
C ALA A 58 -7.11 -1.33 3.61
N GLY A 59 -6.95 -2.43 2.85
CA GLY A 59 -6.44 -3.71 3.33
C GLY A 59 -5.02 -3.60 3.88
N GLY A 60 -4.84 -3.89 5.17
CA GLY A 60 -3.54 -3.79 5.85
C GLY A 60 -3.17 -2.38 6.32
N PHE A 61 -3.69 -1.33 5.66
CA PHE A 61 -3.52 0.06 6.07
C PHE A 61 -4.45 0.43 7.23
N ALA A 62 -5.76 0.49 6.96
CA ALA A 62 -6.78 0.79 7.96
C ALA A 62 -7.34 -0.47 8.64
N THR A 63 -7.05 -1.63 8.07
CA THR A 63 -7.47 -2.93 8.59
C THR A 63 -6.27 -3.80 8.97
N ASP A 64 -6.50 -4.87 9.74
CA ASP A 64 -5.43 -5.73 10.27
C ASP A 64 -4.65 -6.48 9.18
N GLY A 65 -5.20 -6.62 7.98
CA GLY A 65 -4.64 -7.40 6.88
C GLY A 65 -5.05 -8.87 6.93
N GLU A 66 -5.94 -9.25 7.85
CA GLU A 66 -6.35 -10.63 8.10
C GLU A 66 -7.83 -10.83 7.78
N LEU A 67 -8.09 -11.39 6.59
CA LEU A 67 -9.44 -11.77 6.20
C LEU A 67 -9.99 -12.89 7.09
N GLN A 68 -11.25 -12.73 7.50
CA GLN A 68 -12.04 -13.70 8.23
C GLN A 68 -13.41 -13.87 7.56
N VAL A 69 -13.96 -15.07 7.66
CA VAL A 69 -15.33 -15.33 7.18
C VAL A 69 -16.31 -14.65 8.12
N VAL A 70 -17.08 -13.69 7.60
CA VAL A 70 -18.08 -12.91 8.34
C VAL A 70 -19.52 -13.26 7.98
N ALA A 71 -19.73 -13.95 6.86
CA ALA A 71 -21.02 -14.53 6.49
C ALA A 71 -20.86 -15.79 5.65
N VAL A 72 -21.77 -16.72 5.85
CA VAL A 72 -21.98 -17.89 5.00
C VAL A 72 -23.48 -17.93 4.74
N GLU A 73 -23.85 -17.76 3.48
CA GLU A 73 -25.23 -17.53 3.05
C GLU A 73 -25.60 -18.59 2.01
N PRO A 74 -26.14 -19.73 2.45
CA PRO A 74 -26.56 -20.78 1.53
C PRO A 74 -27.82 -20.36 0.75
N VAL A 75 -27.97 -20.86 -0.48
CA VAL A 75 -29.21 -20.66 -1.28
C VAL A 75 -30.41 -21.33 -0.60
N GLU A 76 -30.19 -22.52 -0.06
CA GLU A 76 -31.17 -23.33 0.66
C GLU A 76 -30.61 -23.69 2.04
N PRO A 77 -31.41 -23.70 3.13
CA PRO A 77 -30.88 -23.89 4.49
C PRO A 77 -30.06 -25.18 4.70
N ASP A 78 -30.37 -26.25 3.98
CA ASP A 78 -29.68 -27.53 4.03
C ASP A 78 -28.32 -27.53 3.29
N HIS A 79 -28.04 -26.51 2.47
CA HIS A 79 -26.75 -26.34 1.82
C HIS A 79 -25.63 -25.82 2.74
N ASP A 80 -25.91 -25.27 3.94
CA ASP A 80 -24.87 -24.63 4.80
C ASP A 80 -23.66 -25.54 5.04
N ARG A 81 -23.90 -26.81 5.43
CA ARG A 81 -22.83 -27.77 5.72
C ARG A 81 -21.98 -28.06 4.47
N ASN A 82 -22.63 -28.28 3.33
CA ASN A 82 -21.94 -28.61 2.08
C ASN A 82 -21.20 -27.39 1.53
N LEU A 83 -21.81 -26.20 1.61
CA LEU A 83 -21.19 -24.92 1.24
C LEU A 83 -19.87 -24.71 1.98
N ARG A 84 -19.87 -24.86 3.31
CA ARG A 84 -18.65 -24.74 4.12
C ARG A 84 -17.61 -25.81 3.78
N TRP A 85 -18.05 -27.06 3.65
CA TRP A 85 -17.18 -28.19 3.35
C TRP A 85 -16.46 -28.02 2.00
N PHE A 86 -17.21 -27.85 0.92
CA PHE A 86 -16.66 -27.80 -0.44
C PHE A 86 -15.81 -26.55 -0.66
N ALA A 87 -16.27 -25.39 -0.19
CA ALA A 87 -15.48 -24.17 -0.31
C ALA A 87 -14.18 -24.25 0.51
N GLY A 88 -14.26 -24.67 1.76
CA GLY A 88 -13.09 -24.79 2.63
C GLY A 88 -12.09 -25.81 2.10
N ALA A 89 -12.55 -26.99 1.67
CA ALA A 89 -11.70 -28.05 1.14
C ALA A 89 -10.95 -27.62 -0.14
N LEU A 90 -11.63 -26.97 -1.09
CA LEU A 90 -10.99 -26.49 -2.32
C LEU A 90 -10.00 -25.36 -2.04
N GLU A 91 -10.36 -24.42 -1.17
CA GLU A 91 -9.55 -23.23 -0.88
C GLU A 91 -8.26 -23.52 -0.09
N HIS A 92 -8.07 -24.73 0.46
CA HIS A 92 -6.75 -25.20 0.92
C HIS A 92 -5.70 -25.22 -0.19
N GLN A 93 -6.10 -25.25 -1.46
CA GLN A 93 -5.20 -25.25 -2.63
C GLN A 93 -4.94 -23.83 -3.18
N GLY A 94 -5.56 -22.81 -2.58
CA GLY A 94 -5.37 -21.41 -2.93
C GLY A 94 -4.38 -20.71 -2.00
N ASP A 95 -3.56 -19.81 -2.54
CA ASP A 95 -2.52 -19.09 -1.77
C ASP A 95 -2.96 -17.66 -1.38
N GLY A 96 -4.17 -17.25 -1.79
CA GLY A 96 -4.66 -15.90 -1.60
C GLY A 96 -5.16 -15.63 -0.17
N PRO A 97 -5.25 -14.35 0.27
CA PRO A 97 -5.88 -13.99 1.53
C PRO A 97 -7.32 -14.52 1.69
N VAL A 98 -8.09 -14.50 0.59
CA VAL A 98 -9.47 -15.04 0.57
C VAL A 98 -9.45 -16.55 0.79
N SER A 99 -8.61 -17.28 0.05
CA SER A 99 -8.43 -18.73 0.18
C SER A 99 -8.06 -19.13 1.60
N ARG A 100 -7.09 -18.43 2.20
CA ARG A 100 -6.67 -18.65 3.60
C ARG A 100 -7.78 -18.40 4.62
N ALA A 101 -8.70 -17.48 4.34
CA ALA A 101 -9.85 -17.22 5.21
C ALA A 101 -10.90 -18.33 5.10
N ILE A 102 -11.23 -18.72 3.86
CA ILE A 102 -12.28 -19.71 3.56
C ILE A 102 -11.83 -21.13 3.91
N SER A 103 -10.56 -21.46 3.74
CA SER A 103 -10.02 -22.80 4.06
C SER A 103 -10.17 -23.16 5.54
N ARG A 104 -10.32 -22.17 6.44
CA ARG A 104 -10.61 -22.42 7.87
C ARG A 104 -12.01 -22.98 8.14
N LEU A 105 -12.92 -22.95 7.16
CA LEU A 105 -14.28 -23.48 7.30
C LEU A 105 -14.31 -25.02 7.33
N ALA A 106 -13.29 -25.69 6.81
CA ALA A 106 -13.24 -27.15 6.73
C ALA A 106 -11.80 -27.69 6.76
N GLY A 107 -11.65 -28.98 7.06
CA GLY A 107 -10.37 -29.68 6.86
C GLY A 107 -10.03 -29.85 5.38
N SER A 108 -8.83 -30.34 5.09
CA SER A 108 -8.48 -30.74 3.73
C SER A 108 -9.26 -31.99 3.31
N GLY A 109 -9.99 -31.89 2.21
CA GLY A 109 -10.61 -33.04 1.53
C GLY A 109 -9.66 -33.66 0.50
N ARG A 110 -10.12 -34.69 -0.24
CA ARG A 110 -9.39 -35.15 -1.43
C ARG A 110 -9.68 -34.18 -2.57
N VAL A 111 -8.68 -33.37 -2.94
CA VAL A 111 -8.79 -32.38 -4.01
C VAL A 111 -7.97 -32.80 -5.24
N THR A 112 -8.57 -32.74 -6.43
CA THR A 112 -7.89 -33.00 -7.71
C THR A 112 -8.23 -31.93 -8.75
N ASP A 113 -7.46 -31.91 -9.85
CA ASP A 113 -7.73 -31.08 -11.04
C ASP A 113 -7.86 -29.58 -10.75
N VAL A 114 -7.09 -29.10 -9.77
CA VAL A 114 -7.14 -27.72 -9.31
C VAL A 114 -6.62 -26.77 -10.39
N ARG A 115 -7.43 -25.77 -10.72
CA ARG A 115 -7.05 -24.67 -11.60
C ARG A 115 -7.44 -23.34 -10.98
N ARG A 116 -6.49 -22.40 -10.98
CA ARG A 116 -6.75 -21.01 -10.60
C ARG A 116 -7.09 -20.22 -11.86
N VAL A 117 -8.14 -19.43 -11.78
CA VAL A 117 -8.54 -18.50 -12.84
C VAL A 117 -8.24 -17.08 -12.36
N PRO A 118 -7.15 -16.45 -12.84
CA PRO A 118 -6.72 -15.14 -12.37
C PRO A 118 -7.85 -14.10 -12.43
N GLY A 119 -8.05 -13.38 -11.33
CA GLY A 119 -9.10 -12.37 -11.21
C GLY A 119 -10.52 -12.91 -11.08
N ALA A 120 -10.72 -14.23 -11.12
CA ALA A 120 -12.04 -14.84 -11.06
C ALA A 120 -12.22 -15.80 -9.86
N GLY A 121 -11.34 -16.79 -9.68
CA GLY A 121 -11.53 -17.78 -8.62
C GLY A 121 -10.66 -19.03 -8.74
N ILE A 122 -11.09 -20.09 -8.05
CA ILE A 122 -10.48 -21.42 -8.06
C ILE A 122 -11.53 -22.47 -8.43
N GLU A 123 -11.15 -23.44 -9.23
CA GLU A 123 -11.95 -24.61 -9.57
C GLU A 123 -11.15 -25.90 -9.38
N GLY A 124 -11.85 -27.00 -9.18
CA GLY A 124 -11.27 -28.34 -9.07
C GLY A 124 -12.33 -29.36 -8.72
N SER A 125 -11.92 -30.53 -8.25
CA SER A 125 -12.83 -31.56 -7.75
C SER A 125 -12.54 -31.85 -6.29
N VAL A 126 -13.58 -31.84 -5.44
CA VAL A 126 -13.50 -32.21 -4.03
C VAL A 126 -14.33 -33.48 -3.83
N ASP A 127 -13.68 -34.56 -3.39
CA ASP A 127 -14.32 -35.87 -3.22
C ASP A 127 -15.09 -36.36 -4.48
N ARG A 128 -14.56 -36.03 -5.66
CA ARG A 128 -15.10 -36.30 -7.01
C ARG A 128 -16.26 -35.39 -7.47
N HIS A 129 -16.65 -34.39 -6.70
CA HIS A 129 -17.63 -33.39 -7.13
C HIS A 129 -16.88 -32.19 -7.73
N PRO A 130 -17.18 -31.75 -8.95
CA PRO A 130 -16.68 -30.48 -9.48
C PRO A 130 -17.12 -29.32 -8.61
N VAL A 131 -16.17 -28.49 -8.17
CA VAL A 131 -16.39 -27.32 -7.31
C VAL A 131 -15.74 -26.10 -7.94
N ARG A 132 -16.43 -24.96 -7.89
CA ARG A 132 -15.91 -23.64 -8.28
C ARG A 132 -16.21 -22.63 -7.19
N VAL A 133 -15.19 -21.86 -6.78
CA VAL A 133 -15.30 -20.80 -5.76
C VAL A 133 -14.72 -19.52 -6.34
N GLY A 134 -15.48 -18.43 -6.37
CA GLY A 134 -14.98 -17.18 -6.95
C GLY A 134 -16.01 -16.08 -7.17
N ASP A 135 -15.67 -15.14 -8.06
CA ASP A 135 -16.50 -14.03 -8.48
C ASP A 135 -17.85 -14.55 -9.04
N PRO A 136 -19.00 -14.08 -8.52
CA PRO A 136 -20.32 -14.51 -8.98
C PRO A 136 -20.53 -14.38 -10.51
N ARG A 137 -19.93 -13.36 -11.14
CA ARG A 137 -20.04 -13.13 -12.59
C ARG A 137 -19.31 -14.21 -13.39
N TRP A 138 -18.21 -14.75 -12.87
CA TRP A 138 -17.49 -15.86 -13.50
C TRP A 138 -18.26 -17.18 -13.42
N LEU A 139 -19.05 -17.36 -12.36
CA LEU A 139 -19.96 -18.50 -12.23
C LEU A 139 -21.25 -18.31 -13.06
N GLY A 140 -21.42 -17.16 -13.73
CA GLY A 140 -22.61 -16.87 -14.55
C GLY A 140 -23.87 -16.66 -13.73
N VAL A 141 -23.74 -16.35 -12.44
CA VAL A 141 -24.89 -16.07 -11.57
C VAL A 141 -25.03 -14.58 -11.29
N ALA A 142 -26.27 -14.15 -10.99
CA ALA A 142 -26.49 -12.83 -10.45
C ALA A 142 -25.65 -12.66 -9.18
N ALA A 143 -25.02 -11.49 -9.02
CA ALA A 143 -24.31 -11.19 -7.79
C ALA A 143 -25.28 -11.35 -6.61
N PRO A 144 -24.91 -12.13 -5.58
CA PRO A 144 -25.73 -12.21 -4.37
C PRO A 144 -25.91 -10.79 -3.82
N THR A 145 -27.06 -10.51 -3.23
CA THR A 145 -27.28 -9.23 -2.55
C THR A 145 -26.26 -9.12 -1.42
N VAL A 146 -25.23 -8.32 -1.63
CA VAL A 146 -24.19 -8.10 -0.62
C VAL A 146 -24.79 -7.26 0.49
N THR A 147 -25.18 -7.92 1.58
CA THR A 147 -25.80 -7.26 2.75
C THR A 147 -24.77 -6.82 3.79
N ARG A 148 -23.55 -7.39 3.75
CA ARG A 148 -22.46 -7.10 4.68
C ARG A 148 -21.24 -6.61 3.92
N GLY A 149 -20.54 -5.63 4.49
CA GLY A 149 -19.25 -5.20 3.97
C GLY A 149 -18.24 -6.35 3.95
N GLY A 150 -17.53 -6.49 2.85
CA GLY A 150 -16.50 -7.49 2.64
C GLY A 150 -16.44 -7.91 1.18
N ARG A 151 -15.58 -8.89 0.90
CA ARG A 151 -15.49 -9.56 -0.39
C ARG A 151 -16.33 -10.83 -0.36
N THR A 152 -17.34 -10.88 -1.22
CA THR A 152 -18.21 -12.05 -1.37
C THR A 152 -17.75 -12.91 -2.55
N VAL A 153 -17.62 -14.21 -2.30
CA VAL A 153 -17.43 -15.22 -3.35
C VAL A 153 -18.65 -16.15 -3.37
N ALA A 154 -18.99 -16.65 -4.55
CA ALA A 154 -20.03 -17.65 -4.74
C ALA A 154 -19.41 -19.04 -4.88
N VAL A 155 -20.18 -20.08 -4.54
CA VAL A 155 -19.74 -21.47 -4.50
C VAL A 155 -20.69 -22.34 -5.30
N GLU A 156 -20.17 -22.95 -6.36
CA GLU A 156 -20.88 -23.89 -7.22
C GLU A 156 -20.34 -25.31 -7.00
N VAL A 157 -21.24 -26.29 -6.91
CA VAL A 157 -20.92 -27.72 -6.82
C VAL A 157 -21.81 -28.49 -7.80
N ASP A 158 -21.22 -29.35 -8.61
CA ASP A 158 -21.93 -30.12 -9.66
C ASP A 158 -22.80 -29.24 -10.58
N GLY A 159 -22.33 -28.03 -10.89
CA GLY A 159 -23.07 -27.05 -11.70
C GLY A 159 -24.27 -26.39 -10.99
N ARG A 160 -24.41 -26.56 -9.67
CA ARG A 160 -25.46 -25.95 -8.85
C ARG A 160 -24.86 -24.96 -7.86
N MET A 161 -25.47 -23.78 -7.75
CA MET A 161 -25.08 -22.78 -6.77
C MET A 161 -25.49 -23.24 -5.36
N LEU A 162 -24.52 -23.39 -4.46
CA LEU A 162 -24.79 -23.72 -3.05
C LEU A 162 -24.99 -22.47 -2.19
N GLY A 163 -24.35 -21.36 -2.55
CA GLY A 163 -24.46 -20.10 -1.82
C GLY A 163 -23.23 -19.21 -1.96
N SER A 164 -23.14 -18.24 -1.06
CA SER A 164 -22.04 -17.28 -1.01
C SER A 164 -21.36 -17.23 0.35
N ILE A 165 -20.09 -16.85 0.34
CA ILE A 165 -19.26 -16.67 1.52
C ILE A 165 -18.67 -15.27 1.44
N THR A 166 -18.86 -14.48 2.50
CA THR A 166 -18.30 -13.14 2.61
C THR A 166 -17.16 -13.15 3.59
N VAL A 167 -16.00 -12.67 3.14
CA VAL A 167 -14.82 -12.43 3.96
C VAL A 167 -14.59 -10.95 4.13
N ALA A 168 -14.27 -10.51 5.35
CA ALA A 168 -13.96 -9.13 5.64
C ALA A 168 -12.74 -9.06 6.56
N ASP A 169 -12.14 -7.88 6.57
CA ASP A 169 -11.04 -7.55 7.46
C ASP A 169 -11.55 -6.62 8.57
N ARG A 170 -10.91 -6.69 9.73
CA ARG A 170 -11.25 -5.87 10.89
C ARG A 170 -10.55 -4.53 10.79
N VAL A 171 -11.28 -3.44 11.02
CA VAL A 171 -10.69 -2.10 11.14
C VAL A 171 -9.81 -2.03 12.39
N ARG A 172 -8.61 -1.46 12.23
CA ARG A 172 -7.65 -1.27 13.32
C ARG A 172 -8.23 -0.30 14.36
N PRO A 173 -8.10 -0.57 15.67
CA PRO A 173 -8.54 0.35 16.72
C PRO A 173 -7.95 1.76 16.60
N GLU A 174 -6.71 1.87 16.11
CA GLU A 174 -5.98 3.11 15.93
C GLU A 174 -6.34 3.88 14.64
N ALA A 175 -7.12 3.29 13.72
CA ALA A 175 -7.33 3.84 12.38
C ALA A 175 -7.97 5.23 12.39
N THR A 176 -9.07 5.39 13.12
CA THR A 176 -9.78 6.68 13.24
C THR A 176 -8.86 7.78 13.76
N GLY A 177 -8.07 7.49 14.80
CA GLY A 177 -7.15 8.45 15.39
C GLY A 177 -6.00 8.82 14.46
N ALA A 178 -5.43 7.85 13.74
CA ALA A 178 -4.34 8.09 12.81
C ALA A 178 -4.80 8.87 11.55
N LEU A 179 -5.98 8.55 11.01
CA LEU A 179 -6.59 9.31 9.90
C LEU A 179 -6.88 10.76 10.30
N ALA A 180 -7.37 10.99 11.52
CA ALA A 180 -7.61 12.33 12.03
C ALA A 180 -6.31 13.14 12.18
N ARG A 181 -5.20 12.51 12.60
CA ARG A 181 -3.88 13.16 12.66
C ARG A 181 -3.34 13.48 11.26
N LEU A 182 -3.47 12.56 10.30
CA LEU A 182 -3.13 12.84 8.90
C LEU A 182 -3.89 14.05 8.37
N ALA A 183 -5.20 14.14 8.63
CA ALA A 183 -6.02 15.28 8.24
C ALA A 183 -5.58 16.58 8.93
N THR A 184 -5.30 16.53 10.24
CA THR A 184 -4.80 17.67 11.03
C THR A 184 -3.46 18.19 10.50
N ASP A 185 -2.58 17.29 10.06
CA ASP A 185 -1.30 17.65 9.46
C ASP A 185 -1.46 18.27 8.07
N GLY A 186 -2.65 18.16 7.45
CA GLY A 186 -2.98 18.69 6.12
C GLY A 186 -2.83 17.67 4.99
N TRP A 187 -2.95 16.36 5.27
CA TRP A 187 -3.05 15.33 4.24
C TRP A 187 -4.52 15.10 3.84
N ALA A 188 -4.80 15.14 2.54
CA ALA A 188 -6.07 14.65 1.99
C ALA A 188 -5.97 13.13 1.81
N THR A 189 -6.54 12.36 2.73
CA THR A 189 -6.46 10.89 2.71
C THR A 189 -7.72 10.29 2.10
N THR A 190 -7.55 9.50 1.03
CA THR A 190 -8.60 8.68 0.41
C THR A 190 -8.18 7.22 0.49
N MET A 191 -9.01 6.38 1.10
CA MET A 191 -8.81 4.93 1.08
C MET A 191 -9.52 4.32 -0.13
N VAL A 192 -8.96 3.24 -0.69
CA VAL A 192 -9.56 2.49 -1.79
C VAL A 192 -9.76 1.03 -1.42
N THR A 193 -10.89 0.46 -1.83
CA THR A 193 -11.18 -0.97 -1.68
C THR A 193 -11.67 -1.56 -2.99
N SER A 194 -11.23 -2.78 -3.29
CA SER A 194 -11.71 -3.56 -4.45
C SER A 194 -12.85 -4.51 -4.09
N ALA A 195 -13.33 -4.48 -2.85
CA ALA A 195 -14.44 -5.32 -2.38
C ALA A 195 -15.83 -4.74 -2.68
N GLY A 196 -15.90 -3.57 -3.31
CA GLY A 196 -17.15 -2.95 -3.75
C GLY A 196 -17.69 -1.90 -2.78
N GLU A 197 -18.85 -1.35 -3.16
CA GLU A 197 -19.42 -0.16 -2.53
C GLU A 197 -19.87 -0.39 -1.08
N VAL A 198 -20.42 -1.57 -0.77
CA VAL A 198 -20.86 -1.91 0.59
C VAL A 198 -19.68 -1.95 1.56
N GLU A 199 -18.52 -2.46 1.12
CA GLU A 199 -17.30 -2.43 1.95
C GLU A 199 -16.75 -1.02 2.08
N ALA A 200 -16.77 -0.21 1.02
CA ALA A 200 -16.34 1.18 1.09
C ALA A 200 -17.16 1.96 2.13
N GLN A 201 -18.49 1.81 2.11
CA GLN A 201 -19.40 2.43 3.07
C GLN A 201 -19.18 1.94 4.50
N ARG A 202 -18.97 0.62 4.69
CA ARG A 202 -18.65 0.07 6.02
C ARG A 202 -17.37 0.67 6.58
N LEU A 203 -16.30 0.66 5.80
CA LEU A 203 -15.01 1.21 6.20
C LEU A 203 -15.11 2.72 6.48
N ALA A 204 -15.83 3.48 5.65
CA ALA A 204 -16.07 4.90 5.88
C ALA A 204 -16.81 5.16 7.20
N ALA A 205 -17.85 4.36 7.49
CA ALA A 205 -18.60 4.48 8.73
C ALA A 205 -17.78 4.13 9.98
N GLU A 206 -16.95 3.07 9.91
CA GLU A 206 -16.12 2.63 11.05
C GLU A 206 -14.91 3.55 11.28
N THR A 207 -14.30 4.06 10.21
CA THR A 207 -13.07 4.87 10.31
C THR A 207 -13.33 6.37 10.38
N GLY A 208 -14.50 6.85 9.91
CA GLY A 208 -14.78 8.26 9.69
C GLY A 208 -13.99 8.91 8.55
N GLY A 209 -13.35 8.10 7.68
CA GLY A 209 -12.54 8.56 6.56
C GLY A 209 -13.26 8.56 5.21
N ASP A 210 -12.58 9.08 4.17
CA ASP A 210 -13.01 8.98 2.77
C ASP A 210 -12.59 7.62 2.20
N VAL A 211 -13.56 6.84 1.71
CA VAL A 211 -13.32 5.51 1.14
C VAL A 211 -14.05 5.36 -0.19
N ARG A 212 -13.34 4.95 -1.24
CA ARG A 212 -13.89 4.73 -2.57
C ARG A 212 -13.80 3.26 -2.98
N ALA A 213 -14.85 2.73 -3.60
CA ALA A 213 -14.80 1.44 -4.27
C ALA A 213 -14.07 1.58 -5.61
N VAL A 214 -12.89 0.96 -5.72
CA VAL A 214 -12.05 0.97 -6.93
C VAL A 214 -11.57 -0.45 -7.20
N ALA A 215 -12.17 -1.11 -8.20
CA ALA A 215 -11.97 -2.54 -8.42
C ALA A 215 -10.69 -2.85 -9.19
N ASP A 216 -10.39 -2.09 -10.24
CA ASP A 216 -9.36 -2.43 -11.22
C ASP A 216 -8.19 -1.43 -11.25
N ALA A 217 -7.20 -1.71 -12.09
CA ALA A 217 -6.03 -0.86 -12.25
C ALA A 217 -6.38 0.47 -12.96
N ASP A 218 -7.38 0.47 -13.84
CA ASP A 218 -7.81 1.65 -14.61
C ASP A 218 -8.47 2.70 -13.72
N GLY A 219 -9.35 2.26 -12.83
CA GLY A 219 -9.96 3.11 -11.81
C GLY A 219 -8.90 3.69 -10.87
N ARG A 220 -7.91 2.90 -10.44
CA ARG A 220 -6.79 3.42 -9.61
C ARG A 220 -5.99 4.48 -10.36
N ARG A 221 -5.67 4.26 -11.64
CA ARG A 221 -4.99 5.25 -12.50
C ARG A 221 -5.83 6.52 -12.68
N THR A 222 -7.12 6.35 -12.90
CA THR A 222 -8.06 7.46 -13.06
C THR A 222 -8.14 8.32 -11.80
N LEU A 223 -8.22 7.70 -10.62
CA LEU A 223 -8.20 8.40 -9.34
C LEU A 223 -6.92 9.22 -9.15
N VAL A 224 -5.76 8.63 -9.47
CA VAL A 224 -4.48 9.35 -9.37
C VAL A 224 -4.43 10.51 -10.37
N ALA A 225 -4.94 10.32 -11.59
CA ALA A 225 -5.00 11.37 -12.60
C ALA A 225 -5.96 12.51 -12.21
N GLU A 226 -7.12 12.20 -11.61
CA GLU A 226 -8.08 13.17 -11.06
C GLU A 226 -7.42 14.04 -9.99
N LEU A 227 -6.78 13.42 -9.00
CA LEU A 227 -6.08 14.12 -7.92
C LEU A 227 -4.93 14.96 -8.47
N ALA A 228 -4.14 14.43 -9.41
CA ALA A 228 -3.09 15.17 -10.07
C ALA A 228 -3.61 16.37 -10.87
N GLY A 229 -4.74 16.23 -11.55
CA GLY A 229 -5.43 17.31 -12.27
C GLY A 229 -5.94 18.41 -11.34
N ALA A 230 -6.28 18.07 -10.11
CA ALA A 230 -6.60 19.02 -9.04
C ALA A 230 -5.35 19.67 -8.38
N GLY A 231 -4.15 19.44 -8.94
CA GLY A 231 -2.89 19.98 -8.42
C GLY A 231 -2.33 19.23 -7.22
N ARG A 232 -2.89 18.07 -6.85
CA ARG A 232 -2.42 17.25 -5.73
C ARG A 232 -1.25 16.36 -6.16
N SER A 233 -0.36 16.09 -5.21
CA SER A 233 0.72 15.12 -5.36
C SER A 233 0.40 13.88 -4.55
N VAL A 234 0.18 12.76 -5.23
CA VAL A 234 -0.28 11.52 -4.60
C VAL A 234 0.89 10.72 -4.02
N VAL A 235 0.77 10.41 -2.73
CA VAL A 235 1.50 9.31 -2.07
C VAL A 235 0.60 8.08 -2.09
N TRP A 236 1.02 7.02 -2.77
CA TRP A 236 0.28 5.76 -2.83
C TRP A 236 0.74 4.82 -1.73
N VAL A 237 -0.19 4.16 -1.04
CA VAL A 237 0.08 3.19 0.03
C VAL A 237 -0.56 1.87 -0.33
N ALA A 238 0.23 0.79 -0.40
CA ALA A 238 -0.29 -0.55 -0.66
C ALA A 238 0.52 -1.61 0.10
N GLY A 239 -0.16 -2.57 0.70
CA GLY A 239 0.47 -3.74 1.32
C GLY A 239 0.44 -4.96 0.38
N GLY A 240 1.31 -5.94 0.63
CA GLY A 240 1.30 -7.21 -0.10
C GLY A 240 1.48 -7.05 -1.61
N ALA A 241 0.77 -7.85 -2.40
CA ALA A 241 0.88 -7.84 -3.87
C ALA A 241 0.18 -6.64 -4.56
N GLY A 242 -0.12 -5.57 -3.82
CA GLY A 242 -0.72 -4.36 -4.38
C GLY A 242 0.15 -3.72 -5.46
N THR A 243 -0.48 -3.05 -6.43
CA THR A 243 0.23 -2.37 -7.53
C THR A 243 0.21 -0.86 -7.32
N VAL A 244 1.32 -0.22 -7.70
CA VAL A 244 1.41 1.24 -7.67
C VAL A 244 0.92 1.78 -9.02
N PRO A 245 -0.16 2.58 -9.05
CA PRO A 245 -0.63 3.20 -10.28
C PRO A 245 0.38 4.24 -10.79
N VAL A 246 0.46 4.37 -12.12
CA VAL A 246 1.23 5.41 -12.79
C VAL A 246 0.73 6.79 -12.35
N GLY A 247 1.66 7.72 -12.13
CA GLY A 247 1.36 9.10 -11.72
C GLY A 247 1.52 9.35 -10.21
N ALA A 248 1.64 8.29 -9.40
CA ALA A 248 2.03 8.43 -8.00
C ALA A 248 3.44 9.03 -7.90
N ARG A 249 3.65 9.93 -6.93
CA ARG A 249 4.93 10.63 -6.71
C ARG A 249 5.84 9.90 -5.74
N LEU A 250 5.22 9.15 -4.81
CA LEU A 250 5.87 8.34 -3.81
C LEU A 250 5.00 7.10 -3.58
N ALA A 251 5.62 5.94 -3.42
CA ALA A 251 4.95 4.73 -2.98
C ALA A 251 5.44 4.31 -1.60
N LEU A 252 4.51 3.96 -0.73
CA LEU A 252 4.73 3.31 0.55
C LEU A 252 4.25 1.87 0.44
N THR A 253 5.10 0.91 0.76
CA THR A 253 4.76 -0.51 0.69
C THR A 253 5.36 -1.27 1.86
N ASP A 254 4.82 -2.45 2.14
CA ASP A 254 5.46 -3.41 3.02
C ASP A 254 6.53 -4.23 2.28
N THR A 255 7.20 -5.12 3.01
CA THR A 255 8.23 -6.01 2.47
C THR A 255 7.70 -6.96 1.37
N ALA A 256 6.44 -7.37 1.44
CA ALA A 256 5.81 -8.26 0.47
C ALA A 256 5.53 -7.55 -0.87
N GLY A 257 5.14 -6.27 -0.85
CA GLY A 257 4.93 -5.46 -2.06
C GLY A 257 6.17 -4.80 -2.63
N ALA A 258 7.29 -4.88 -1.92
CA ALA A 258 8.51 -4.19 -2.27
C ALA A 258 9.11 -4.60 -3.62
N ALA A 259 8.85 -5.83 -4.11
CA ALA A 259 9.28 -6.28 -5.43
C ALA A 259 8.41 -5.67 -6.54
N VAL A 260 7.09 -5.62 -6.33
CA VAL A 260 6.11 -5.09 -7.30
C VAL A 260 6.23 -3.58 -7.43
N ALA A 261 6.37 -2.87 -6.31
CA ALA A 261 6.52 -1.42 -6.31
C ALA A 261 7.82 -0.96 -7.00
N ARG A 262 8.91 -1.71 -6.86
CA ARG A 262 10.21 -1.37 -7.48
C ARG A 262 10.26 -1.60 -9.00
N ALA A 263 9.29 -2.30 -9.57
CA ALA A 263 9.18 -2.45 -11.02
C ALA A 263 8.71 -1.15 -11.70
N GLY A 264 8.15 -0.20 -10.95
CA GLY A 264 7.78 1.13 -11.43
C GLY A 264 8.90 2.16 -11.26
N ASP A 265 8.87 3.24 -12.06
CA ASP A 265 9.81 4.37 -11.99
C ASP A 265 9.44 5.38 -10.87
N VAL A 266 8.81 4.90 -9.79
CA VAL A 266 8.35 5.72 -8.67
C VAL A 266 9.26 5.47 -7.47
N PRO A 267 9.67 6.52 -6.71
CA PRO A 267 10.38 6.32 -5.46
C PRO A 267 9.57 5.47 -4.48
N VAL A 268 10.17 4.38 -3.97
CA VAL A 268 9.52 3.45 -3.04
C VAL A 268 10.16 3.52 -1.67
N VAL A 269 9.34 3.69 -0.64
CA VAL A 269 9.70 3.47 0.78
C VAL A 269 9.07 2.17 1.24
N VAL A 270 9.89 1.29 1.82
CA VAL A 270 9.44 -0.01 2.32
C VAL A 270 9.41 0.03 3.83
N LEU A 271 8.24 -0.20 4.42
CA LEU A 271 8.02 -0.32 5.85
C LEU A 271 7.96 -1.80 6.25
N PRO A 272 8.09 -2.14 7.55
CA PRO A 272 7.83 -3.51 8.01
C PRO A 272 6.38 -3.93 7.76
N ASP A 273 5.43 -3.01 7.97
CA ASP A 273 4.04 -3.08 7.52
C ASP A 273 3.54 -1.66 7.18
N VAL A 274 2.40 -1.59 6.48
CA VAL A 274 1.79 -0.33 6.05
C VAL A 274 0.65 0.12 6.97
N ALA A 275 0.67 -0.26 8.25
CA ALA A 275 -0.35 0.17 9.19
C ALA A 275 -0.46 1.71 9.23
N VAL A 276 -1.69 2.20 9.35
CA VAL A 276 -2.02 3.63 9.21
C VAL A 276 -1.30 4.52 10.22
N ASP A 277 -1.06 4.06 11.45
CA ASP A 277 -0.29 4.78 12.46
C ASP A 277 1.19 4.92 12.07
N ARG A 278 1.79 3.88 11.49
CA ARG A 278 3.19 3.94 11.01
C ARG A 278 3.34 4.83 9.80
N VAL A 279 2.39 4.75 8.86
CA VAL A 279 2.36 5.64 7.70
C VAL A 279 2.20 7.09 8.16
N GLU A 280 1.31 7.35 9.13
CA GLU A 280 1.13 8.67 9.72
C GLU A 280 2.42 9.21 10.35
N VAL A 281 3.08 8.43 11.21
CA VAL A 281 4.36 8.82 11.82
C VAL A 281 5.44 9.06 10.76
N LEU A 282 5.51 8.23 9.71
CA LEU A 282 6.45 8.41 8.61
C LEU A 282 6.19 9.73 7.87
N LEU A 283 4.94 9.98 7.48
CA LEU A 283 4.57 11.18 6.74
C LEU A 283 4.77 12.46 7.56
N ALA A 284 4.47 12.43 8.86
CA ALA A 284 4.76 13.52 9.79
C ALA A 284 6.28 13.81 9.86
N ARG A 285 7.10 12.76 9.97
CA ARG A 285 8.57 12.89 9.93
C ARG A 285 9.04 13.49 8.60
N LEU A 286 8.51 13.02 7.47
CA LEU A 286 8.87 13.50 6.13
C LEU A 286 8.50 14.98 5.94
N ARG A 287 7.36 15.44 6.45
CA ARG A 287 6.98 16.87 6.42
C ARG A 287 7.94 17.76 7.20
N GLY A 288 8.53 17.26 8.29
CA GLY A 288 9.53 17.98 9.08
C GLY A 288 10.92 18.07 8.45
N LEU A 289 11.24 17.20 7.47
CA LEU A 289 12.59 17.11 6.89
C LEU A 289 13.05 18.35 6.10
N PRO A 290 12.23 18.98 5.24
CA PRO A 290 12.66 20.14 4.46
C PRO A 290 13.15 21.30 5.32
N GLY A 291 12.53 21.54 6.49
CA GLY A 291 12.96 22.58 7.43
C GLY A 291 14.34 22.28 8.02
N ARG A 292 14.56 21.05 8.49
CA ARG A 292 15.84 20.59 9.05
C ARG A 292 16.98 20.66 8.03
N LEU A 293 16.72 20.26 6.79
CA LEU A 293 17.73 20.22 5.74
C LEU A 293 18.01 21.59 5.11
N ARG A 294 17.05 22.53 5.14
CA ARG A 294 17.29 23.92 4.70
C ARG A 294 18.40 24.57 5.52
N ALA A 295 18.38 24.42 6.85
CA ALA A 295 19.40 24.98 7.72
C ALA A 295 20.82 24.47 7.37
N VAL A 296 20.95 23.17 7.13
CA VAL A 296 22.24 22.57 6.77
C VAL A 296 22.70 22.99 5.36
N ARG A 297 21.77 23.06 4.38
CA ARG A 297 22.08 23.49 3.01
C ARG A 297 22.51 24.95 2.91
N ILE A 298 21.94 25.84 3.72
CA ILE A 298 22.36 27.25 3.78
C ILE A 298 23.81 27.34 4.30
N GLY A 299 24.13 26.63 5.38
CA GLY A 299 25.49 26.62 5.95
C GLY A 299 26.53 26.01 5.01
N SER A 300 26.22 24.90 4.36
CA SER A 300 27.12 24.24 3.40
C SER A 300 27.26 25.03 2.09
N GLY A 301 26.22 25.73 1.64
CA GLY A 301 26.30 26.63 0.49
C GLY A 301 27.25 27.81 0.71
N ALA A 302 27.26 28.39 1.91
CA ALA A 302 28.21 29.46 2.26
C ALA A 302 29.66 28.95 2.23
N ALA A 303 29.92 27.75 2.76
CA ALA A 303 31.24 27.12 2.72
C ALA A 303 31.70 26.80 1.29
N ALA A 304 30.79 26.33 0.43
CA ALA A 304 31.09 26.04 -0.97
C ALA A 304 31.43 27.31 -1.78
N LEU A 305 30.68 28.40 -1.57
CA LEU A 305 30.96 29.70 -2.21
C LEU A 305 32.32 30.26 -1.78
N ALA A 306 32.64 30.18 -0.49
CA ALA A 306 33.95 30.59 0.02
C ALA A 306 35.08 29.74 -0.59
N GLY A 307 34.88 28.42 -0.68
CA GLY A 307 35.82 27.50 -1.33
C GLY A 307 36.07 27.83 -2.80
N ALA A 308 35.00 28.04 -3.56
CA ALA A 308 35.09 28.40 -4.99
C ALA A 308 35.81 29.74 -5.20
N ALA A 309 35.53 30.75 -4.38
CA ALA A 309 36.20 32.05 -4.45
C ALA A 309 37.72 31.94 -4.22
N LEU A 310 38.14 31.10 -3.26
CA LEU A 310 39.55 30.84 -2.96
C LEU A 310 40.25 30.08 -4.10
N VAL A 311 39.57 29.11 -4.72
CA VAL A 311 40.10 28.42 -5.91
C VAL A 311 40.31 29.42 -7.05
N VAL A 312 39.31 30.25 -7.38
CA VAL A 312 39.41 31.24 -8.45
C VAL A 312 40.52 32.25 -8.19
N ALA A 313 40.62 32.78 -6.96
CA ALA A 313 41.70 33.68 -6.56
C ALA A 313 43.08 32.99 -6.65
N GLY A 314 43.17 31.70 -6.32
CA GLY A 314 44.40 30.92 -6.45
C GLY A 314 44.79 30.58 -7.90
N VAL A 315 43.88 30.63 -8.87
CA VAL A 315 44.18 30.46 -10.31
C VAL A 315 44.61 31.79 -10.94
N LEU A 316 44.09 32.92 -10.46
CA LEU A 316 44.35 34.26 -11.00
C LEU A 316 45.67 34.90 -10.51
N VAL A 317 46.26 34.37 -9.43
CA VAL A 317 47.50 34.83 -8.79
C VAL A 317 48.64 33.85 -9.09
#